data_AF-A0A519JML4-F1
#
_entry.id   AF-A0A519JML4-F1
#
_cell.length_a   1.000
_cell.length_b   1.000
_cell.length_c   1.000
_cell.angle_alpha   90.00
_cell.angle_beta   90.00
_cell.angle_gamma   90.00
#
_symmetry.space_group_name_H-M   'P 1'
#
loop_
_entity.id
_entity.type
_entity.pdbx_description
1 polymer ?
#
loop_
_entity_poly.entity_id
_entity_poly.type
_entity_poly.pdbx_seq_one_letter_code
_entity_poly.pdbx_strand_id
1 'polypeptide(L)'
;MKKVYLILALLFATVSIIFTVLPMGTLAFMPIIPAIAFAILAMRNSDGRILHGSRLILFVSASMLLIVIGKELFVKDEVVADKQFEQKKVESEKEATNELESEGL
;
A
#
# COMPACT_ATOMS: atom_id res chain seq x y z
N MET A 1 12.31 -19.67 -22.37
CA MET A 1 11.11 -18.91 -21.98
C MET A 1 10.76 -19.04 -20.49
N LYS A 2 10.49 -20.25 -19.97
CA LYS A 2 10.01 -20.48 -18.59
C LYS A 2 10.90 -19.90 -17.47
N LYS A 3 12.22 -20.10 -17.60
CA LYS A 3 13.23 -19.59 -16.65
C LYS A 3 13.27 -18.06 -16.62
N VAL A 4 12.97 -17.39 -17.73
CA VAL A 4 13.00 -15.93 -17.84
C VAL A 4 11.88 -15.32 -16.99
N TYR A 5 10.66 -15.85 -17.07
CA TYR A 5 9.54 -15.41 -16.23
C TYR A 5 9.78 -15.67 -14.74
N LEU A 6 10.44 -16.78 -14.41
CA LEU A 6 10.77 -17.13 -13.02
C LEU A 6 11.84 -16.19 -12.45
N ILE A 7 12.89 -15.88 -13.22
CA ILE A 7 13.94 -14.91 -12.84
C ILE A 7 13.33 -13.51 -12.69
N LEU A 8 12.42 -13.14 -13.61
CA LEU A 8 11.76 -11.84 -13.57
C LEU A 8 10.82 -11.72 -12.36
N ALA A 9 10.03 -12.76 -12.08
CA ALA A 9 9.19 -12.83 -10.89
C ALA A 9 10.04 -12.78 -9.60
N LEU A 10 11.21 -13.43 -9.59
CA LEU A 10 12.13 -13.38 -8.45
C LEU A 10 12.68 -11.97 -8.24
N LEU A 11 13.13 -11.29 -9.31
CA LEU A 11 13.59 -9.90 -9.22
C LEU A 11 12.52 -8.98 -8.64
N PHE A 12 11.30 -9.05 -9.18
CA PHE A 12 10.19 -8.24 -8.71
C PHE A 12 9.74 -8.60 -7.29
N ALA A 13 9.81 -9.87 -6.89
CA ALA A 13 9.53 -10.30 -5.53
C ALA A 13 10.54 -9.69 -4.53
N THR A 14 11.83 -9.71 -4.87
CA THR A 14 12.88 -9.10 -4.02
C THR A 14 12.66 -7.59 -3.87
N VAL A 15 12.38 -6.89 -4.97
CA VAL A 15 12.06 -5.46 -4.93
C VAL A 15 10.79 -5.20 -4.11
N SER A 16 9.77 -6.05 -4.23
CA SER A 16 8.54 -5.97 -3.43
C SER A 16 8.80 -6.11 -1.93
N ILE A 17 9.72 -6.99 -1.53
CA ILE A 17 10.12 -7.13 -0.13
C ILE A 17 10.75 -5.84 0.37
N ILE A 18 11.68 -5.26 -0.39
CA ILE A 18 12.32 -3.99 -0.05
C ILE A 18 11.25 -2.89 0.09
N PHE A 19 10.34 -2.77 -0.88
CA PHE A 19 9.27 -1.78 -0.87
C PHE A 19 8.21 -1.98 0.22
N THR A 20 8.04 -3.21 0.72
CA THR A 20 7.12 -3.50 1.84
C THR A 20 7.77 -3.21 3.20
N VAL A 21 9.07 -3.49 3.31
CA VAL A 21 9.85 -3.21 4.53
C VAL A 21 10.05 -1.70 4.68
N LEU A 22 10.35 -0.99 3.59
CA LEU A 22 10.30 0.46 3.57
C LEU A 22 8.83 0.91 3.66
N PRO A 23 8.48 1.92 4.46
CA PRO A 23 7.13 2.47 4.53
C PRO A 23 6.84 3.34 3.30
N MET A 24 7.04 2.78 2.11
CA MET A 24 6.74 3.41 0.82
C MET A 24 5.23 3.43 0.52
N GLY A 25 4.40 2.94 1.45
CA GLY A 25 2.94 2.93 1.38
C GLY A 25 2.45 2.24 0.11
N THR A 26 1.63 2.96 -0.65
CA THR A 26 1.05 2.51 -1.92
C THR A 26 2.07 2.25 -3.04
N LEU A 27 3.30 2.77 -2.97
CA LEU A 27 4.31 2.50 -4.00
C LEU A 27 4.73 1.02 -4.01
N ALA A 28 4.53 0.29 -2.92
CA ALA A 28 4.79 -1.16 -2.87
C ALA A 28 3.88 -1.96 -3.81
N PHE A 29 2.70 -1.44 -4.20
CA PHE A 29 1.85 -2.10 -5.18
C PHE A 29 2.51 -2.19 -6.56
N MET A 30 3.36 -1.22 -6.92
CA MET A 30 3.99 -1.15 -8.23
C MET A 30 4.85 -2.39 -8.56
N PRO A 31 5.72 -2.90 -7.66
CA PRO A 31 6.42 -4.15 -7.90
C PRO A 31 5.58 -5.41 -7.58
N ILE A 32 4.59 -5.35 -6.69
CA ILE A 32 3.82 -6.55 -6.27
C ILE A 32 2.89 -7.05 -7.39
N ILE A 33 2.17 -6.16 -8.06
CA ILE A 33 1.24 -6.51 -9.14
C ILE A 33 1.93 -7.27 -10.29
N PRO A 34 3.03 -6.77 -10.88
CA PRO A 34 3.75 -7.50 -11.92
C PRO A 34 4.42 -8.78 -11.38
N ALA A 35 4.87 -8.82 -10.12
CA ALA A 35 5.40 -10.07 -9.53
C ALA A 35 4.36 -11.19 -9.57
N ILE A 36 3.12 -10.89 -9.15
CA ILE A 36 2.00 -11.83 -9.17
C ILE A 36 1.68 -12.22 -10.62
N ALA A 37 1.57 -11.24 -11.53
CA ALA A 37 1.28 -11.49 -12.93
C ALA A 37 2.31 -12.43 -13.58
N PHE A 38 3.61 -12.17 -13.37
CA PHE A 38 4.68 -13.01 -13.90
C PHE A 38 4.71 -14.40 -13.28
N ALA A 39 4.41 -14.52 -11.98
CA ALA A 39 4.36 -15.82 -11.32
C ALA A 39 3.17 -16.68 -11.81
N ILE A 40 1.99 -16.07 -12.08
CA ILE A 40 0.87 -16.74 -12.73
C ILE A 40 1.25 -17.16 -14.16
N LEU A 41 1.89 -16.27 -14.92
CA LEU A 41 2.31 -16.53 -16.30
C LEU A 41 3.35 -17.66 -16.37
N ALA A 42 4.27 -17.71 -15.40
CA ALA A 42 5.25 -18.77 -15.25
C ALA A 42 4.58 -20.13 -14.96
N MET A 43 3.52 -20.15 -14.15
CA MET A 43 2.73 -21.36 -13.90
C MET A 43 1.96 -21.83 -15.13
N ARG A 44 1.31 -20.91 -15.87
CA ARG A 44 0.51 -21.26 -17.06
C ARG A 44 1.33 -21.85 -18.21
N ASN A 45 2.60 -21.43 -18.32
CA ASN A 45 3.55 -21.95 -19.30
C ASN A 45 4.34 -23.19 -18.83
N SER A 46 3.95 -23.80 -17.70
CA SER A 46 4.53 -25.06 -17.22
C SER A 46 3.72 -26.25 -17.75
N ASP A 47 4.39 -27.19 -18.43
CA ASP A 47 3.79 -28.41 -19.03
C ASP A 47 3.32 -29.40 -17.95
N GLY A 48 2.35 -29.02 -17.11
CA GLY A 48 1.80 -29.85 -16.04
C GLY A 48 2.71 -30.03 -14.81
N ARG A 49 3.98 -29.61 -14.88
CA ARG A 49 4.89 -29.58 -13.73
C ARG A 49 4.87 -28.20 -13.09
N ILE A 50 3.93 -28.00 -12.16
CA ILE A 50 3.92 -26.85 -11.26
C ILE A 50 5.28 -26.80 -10.56
N LEU A 51 6.12 -25.85 -10.94
CA LEU A 51 7.39 -25.60 -10.26
C LEU A 51 7.04 -25.10 -8.86
N HIS A 52 7.36 -25.89 -7.82
CA HIS A 52 7.09 -25.54 -6.42
C HIS A 52 7.52 -24.10 -6.08
N GLY A 53 8.59 -23.58 -6.70
CA GLY A 53 9.06 -22.21 -6.52
C GLY A 53 8.08 -21.12 -6.99
N SER A 54 7.39 -21.30 -8.11
CA SER A 54 6.44 -20.27 -8.61
C SER A 54 5.21 -20.15 -7.71
N ARG A 55 4.76 -21.28 -7.14
CA ARG A 55 3.65 -21.31 -6.18
C ARG A 55 4.03 -20.63 -4.86
N LEU A 56 5.27 -20.82 -4.41
CA LEU A 56 5.79 -20.20 -3.20
C LEU A 56 5.93 -18.68 -3.37
N ILE A 57 6.45 -18.22 -4.52
CA ILE A 57 6.53 -16.78 -4.86
C ILE A 57 5.14 -16.15 -4.86
N LEU A 58 4.13 -16.80 -5.46
CA LEU A 58 2.76 -16.30 -5.43
C LEU A 58 2.21 -16.16 -4.01
N PHE A 59 2.43 -17.17 -3.17
CA PHE A 59 1.94 -17.15 -1.80
C PHE A 59 2.59 -16.02 -0.99
N VAL A 60 3.91 -15.84 -1.15
CA VAL A 60 4.65 -14.76 -0.50
C VAL A 60 4.17 -13.39 -1.00
N SER A 61 4.06 -13.19 -2.31
CA SER A 61 3.59 -11.92 -2.88
C SER A 61 2.14 -11.60 -2.48
N ALA A 62 1.27 -12.60 -2.42
CA ALA A 62 -0.12 -12.42 -1.97
C ALA A 62 -0.19 -12.03 -0.49
N SER A 63 0.59 -12.68 0.38
CA SER A 63 0.70 -12.29 1.78
C SER A 63 1.26 -10.87 1.94
N MET A 64 2.25 -10.50 1.13
CA MET A 64 2.79 -9.14 1.09
C MET A 64 1.72 -8.11 0.76
N LEU A 65 0.90 -8.39 -0.25
CA LEU A 65 -0.20 -7.52 -0.65
C LEU A 65 -1.18 -7.30 0.52
N LEU A 66 -1.56 -8.36 1.23
CA LEU A 66 -2.42 -8.28 2.40
C LEU A 66 -1.80 -7.45 3.53
N ILE A 67 -0.49 -7.59 3.77
CA ILE A 67 0.25 -6.81 4.78
C ILE A 67 0.26 -5.32 4.41
N VAL A 68 0.53 -4.99 3.14
CA VAL A 68 0.54 -3.59 2.66
C VAL A 68 -0.85 -2.98 2.77
N ILE A 69 -1.90 -3.68 2.32
CA ILE A 69 -3.29 -3.22 2.45
C ILE A 69 -3.67 -3.05 3.92
N GLY A 70 -3.29 -4.02 4.77
CA GLY A 70 -3.54 -3.97 6.21
C GLY A 70 -2.88 -2.74 6.85
N LYS A 71 -1.61 -2.48 6.54
CA LYS A 71 -0.91 -1.27 7.01
C LYS A 71 -1.56 0.02 6.50
N GLU A 72 -1.89 0.09 5.21
CA GLU A 72 -2.49 1.29 4.62
C GLU A 72 -3.87 1.61 5.22
N LEU A 73 -4.67 0.58 5.52
CA LEU A 73 -5.97 0.77 6.18
C LEU A 73 -5.82 1.06 7.68
N PHE A 74 -4.81 0.49 8.35
CA PHE A 74 -4.61 0.67 9.79
C PHE A 74 -3.88 1.97 10.17
N VAL A 75 -3.08 2.54 9.26
CA VAL A 75 -2.40 3.84 9.44
C VAL A 75 -3.32 5.02 9.09
N LYS A 76 -4.54 4.75 8.61
CA LYS A 76 -5.53 5.78 8.25
C LYS A 76 -6.18 6.49 9.44
N ASP A 77 -5.80 6.16 10.68
CA ASP A 77 -6.29 6.80 11.90
C ASP A 77 -5.57 8.11 12.26
N GLU A 78 -4.77 8.68 11.34
CA GLU A 78 -4.26 10.05 11.47
C GLU A 78 -5.19 11.10 10.85
N VAL A 79 -6.51 10.82 10.79
CA VAL A 79 -7.57 11.85 10.68
C VAL A 79 -7.70 12.70 11.97
N VAL A 80 -6.65 12.72 12.80
CA VAL A 80 -6.53 13.59 13.98
C VAL A 80 -6.03 14.98 13.57
N ALA A 81 -5.17 15.06 12.54
CA ALA A 81 -4.62 16.35 12.09
C ALA A 81 -5.70 17.26 11.45
N ASP A 82 -6.58 16.70 10.62
CA ASP A 82 -7.64 17.49 9.97
C ASP A 82 -8.77 17.89 10.92
N LYS A 83 -9.11 17.04 11.91
CA LYS A 83 -10.13 17.42 12.90
C LYS A 83 -9.68 18.55 13.80
N GLN A 84 -8.39 18.60 14.17
CA GLN A 84 -7.85 19.68 14.98
C GLN A 84 -7.79 20.99 14.20
N PHE A 85 -7.54 20.94 12.88
CA PHE A 85 -7.56 22.11 12.01
C PHE A 85 -8.99 22.66 11.82
N GLU A 86 -9.96 21.78 11.58
CA GLU A 86 -11.38 22.15 11.46
C GLU A 86 -11.94 22.71 12.78
N GLN A 87 -11.61 22.09 13.92
CA GLN A 87 -12.01 22.61 15.24
C GLN A 87 -11.40 23.98 15.52
N LYS A 88 -10.10 24.17 15.21
CA LYS A 88 -9.43 25.46 15.40
C LYS A 88 -10.01 26.56 14.50
N LYS A 89 -10.47 26.20 13.30
CA LYS A 89 -11.14 27.13 12.38
C LYS A 89 -12.51 27.57 12.91
N VAL A 90 -13.31 26.62 13.39
CA VAL A 90 -14.62 26.90 14.01
C VAL A 90 -14.45 27.72 15.30
N GLU A 91 -13.42 27.44 16.10
CA GLU A 91 -13.12 28.19 17.31
C GLU A 91 -12.66 29.62 17.00
N SER A 92 -11.79 29.82 16.01
CA SER A 92 -11.39 31.17 15.56
C SER A 92 -12.54 31.97 14.93
N GLU A 93 -13.44 31.35 14.17
CA GLU A 93 -14.64 32.05 13.64
C GLU A 93 -15.60 32.44 14.76
N LYS A 94 -15.78 31.58 15.76
CA LYS A 94 -16.65 31.85 16.91
C LYS A 94 -16.05 32.91 17.84
N GLU A 95 -14.73 32.89 18.03
CA GLU A 95 -14.00 33.89 18.81
C GLU A 95 -14.04 35.26 18.13
N ALA A 96 -13.81 35.32 16.82
CA ALA A 96 -13.93 36.55 16.04
C ALA A 96 -15.37 37.11 16.05
N THR A 97 -16.39 36.24 15.98
CA THR A 97 -17.79 36.67 16.06
C THR A 97 -18.14 37.20 17.45
N ASN A 98 -17.68 36.53 18.52
CA ASN A 98 -17.87 36.99 19.89
C ASN A 98 -17.13 38.30 20.18
N GLU A 99 -15.93 38.50 19.64
CA GLU A 99 -15.21 39.77 19.77
C GLU A 99 -15.99 40.92 19.12
N LEU A 100 -16.49 40.73 17.89
CA LEU A 100 -17.31 41.71 17.18
C LEU A 100 -18.62 42.04 17.91
N GLU A 101 -19.27 41.05 18.51
CA GLU A 101 -20.51 41.23 19.28
C GLU A 101 -20.24 41.89 20.64
N SER A 102 -19.06 41.64 21.24
CA SER A 102 -18.62 42.25 22.49
C SER A 102 -18.14 43.70 22.34
N GLU A 103 -17.62 44.07 21.17
CA GLU A 103 -17.24 45.45 20.83
C GLU A 103 -18.43 46.33 20.38
N GLY A 104 -19.65 45.77 20.31
CA GLY A 104 -20.89 46.55 20.24
C GLY A 104 -21.20 47.19 18.89
N LEU A 105 -21.14 46.40 17.81
CA LEU A 105 -21.82 46.69 16.54
C LEU A 105 -23.18 45.98 16.45
#